data_AF-A0A2T2R245-F1
#
_entry.id   AF-A0A2T2R245-F1
#
_cell.length_a   1.000
_cell.length_b   1.000
_cell.length_c   1.000
_cell.angle_alpha   90.00
_cell.angle_beta   90.00
_cell.angle_gamma   90.00
#
_symmetry.space_group_name_H-M   'P 1'
#
loop_
_entity.id
_entity.type
_entity.pdbx_description
1 polymer ?
#
loop_
_entity_poly.entity_id
_entity_poly.type
_entity_poly.pdbx_seq_one_letter_code
_entity_poly.pdbx_strand_id
1 'polypeptide(L)'
;PAESALGKAGITVNKNAIPFDDRKPYDPSGIRLGTPALTSRGMKEKEMKKIAELIDIVIKNIGNDKEIKKVYEQVQKLCNQFPIKEKFGFNK
;
A
#
# COMPACT_ATOMS: atom_id res chain seq x y z
N PRO A 1 12.57 6.40 -1.29
CA PRO A 1 11.52 6.50 -2.34
C PRO A 1 10.15 6.14 -1.77
N ALA A 2 9.06 6.67 -2.35
CA ALA A 2 7.70 6.44 -1.87
C ALA A 2 7.34 4.94 -1.78
N GLU A 3 7.61 4.18 -2.85
CA GLU A 3 7.33 2.74 -2.90
C GLU A 3 8.07 1.95 -1.81
N SER A 4 9.37 2.19 -1.61
CA SER A 4 10.13 1.55 -0.53
C SER A 4 9.62 1.92 0.88
N ALA A 5 9.24 3.17 1.12
CA ALA A 5 8.70 3.61 2.41
C ALA A 5 7.32 2.98 2.69
N LEU A 6 6.45 2.92 1.68
CA LEU A 6 5.16 2.24 1.76
C LEU A 6 5.33 0.73 1.98
N GLY A 7 6.33 0.12 1.32
CA GLY A 7 6.70 -1.28 1.54
C GLY A 7 7.07 -1.57 2.99
N LYS A 8 7.89 -0.72 3.63
CA LYS A 8 8.19 -0.81 5.07
C LYS A 8 6.94 -0.69 5.95
N ALA A 9 5.95 0.08 5.52
CA ALA A 9 4.66 0.23 6.20
C ALA A 9 3.67 -0.92 5.92
N GLY A 10 4.06 -1.94 5.14
CA GLY A 10 3.18 -3.05 4.77
C GLY A 10 2.19 -2.73 3.64
N ILE A 11 2.40 -1.64 2.91
CA ILE A 11 1.57 -1.21 1.78
C ILE A 11 2.35 -1.44 0.48
N THR A 12 1.98 -2.50 -0.25
CA THR A 12 2.63 -2.85 -1.52
C THR A 12 2.06 -2.02 -2.66
N VAL A 13 2.95 -1.32 -3.38
CA VAL A 13 2.62 -0.52 -4.57
C VAL A 13 3.68 -0.74 -5.65
N ASN A 14 3.41 -0.27 -6.87
CA ASN A 14 4.37 -0.30 -7.96
C ASN A 14 4.80 1.12 -8.34
N LYS A 15 6.12 1.32 -8.55
CA LYS A 15 6.65 2.53 -9.17
C LYS A 15 6.17 2.63 -10.61
N ASN A 16 5.68 3.80 -11.03
CA ASN A 16 5.13 3.98 -12.36
C ASN A 16 5.47 5.39 -12.87
N ALA A 17 5.89 5.50 -14.14
CA ALA A 17 6.09 6.80 -14.78
C ALA A 17 4.76 7.57 -14.87
N ILE A 18 4.86 8.89 -14.85
CA ILE A 18 3.73 9.81 -15.09
C ILE A 18 3.85 10.43 -16.50
N PRO A 19 2.79 11.06 -17.04
CA PRO A 19 2.93 11.81 -18.28
C PRO A 19 4.06 12.84 -18.18
N PHE A 20 4.94 12.86 -19.19
CA PHE A 20 6.11 13.77 -19.25
C PHE A 20 7.07 13.63 -18.05
N ASP A 21 7.27 12.42 -17.52
CA ASP A 21 8.20 12.17 -16.42
C ASP A 21 9.65 12.39 -16.85
N ASP A 22 10.31 13.39 -16.26
CA ASP A 22 11.73 13.71 -16.52
C ASP A 22 12.69 12.69 -15.87
N ARG A 23 12.19 11.81 -14.98
CA ARG A 23 13.00 10.79 -14.32
C ARG A 23 13.18 9.55 -15.19
N LYS A 24 14.25 8.81 -14.92
CA LYS A 24 14.60 7.59 -15.66
C LYS A 24 13.60 6.45 -15.37
N PRO A 25 13.38 5.52 -16.32
CA PRO A 25 12.40 4.44 -16.17
C PRO A 25 12.56 3.55 -14.93
N TYR A 26 13.78 3.39 -14.41
CA TYR A 26 14.07 2.57 -13.23
C TYR A 26 13.83 3.31 -11.90
N ASP A 27 13.56 4.61 -11.94
CA ASP A 27 13.29 5.44 -10.77
C ASP A 27 12.30 6.57 -11.10
N PRO A 28 11.05 6.23 -11.47
CA PRO A 28 10.05 7.19 -11.92
C PRO A 28 9.49 8.06 -10.79
N SER A 29 8.78 9.13 -11.15
CA SER A 29 8.20 10.11 -10.22
C SER A 29 6.90 9.64 -9.55
N GLY A 30 6.24 8.59 -10.07
CA GLY A 30 4.91 8.18 -9.64
C GLY A 30 4.82 6.78 -9.03
N ILE A 31 3.63 6.50 -8.48
CA ILE A 31 3.18 5.18 -8.05
C ILE A 31 1.81 4.88 -8.64
N ARG A 32 1.50 3.61 -8.88
CA ARG A 32 0.17 3.16 -9.32
C ARG A 32 -0.54 2.39 -8.22
N LEU A 33 -1.80 2.73 -7.98
CA LEU A 33 -2.67 2.11 -6.99
C LEU A 33 -3.85 1.41 -7.68
N GLY A 34 -4.26 0.27 -7.14
CA GLY A 34 -5.42 -0.47 -7.60
C GLY A 34 -6.20 -1.05 -6.43
N THR A 35 -7.52 -1.05 -6.53
CA THR A 35 -8.45 -1.56 -5.51
C THR A 35 -8.85 -3.05 -5.63
N PRO A 36 -8.72 -3.77 -6.77
CA PRO A 36 -9.28 -5.13 -6.91
C PRO A 36 -8.89 -6.12 -5.81
N ALA A 37 -7.62 -6.17 -5.41
CA ALA A 37 -7.16 -7.10 -4.37
C ALA A 37 -7.82 -6.83 -3.00
N LEU A 38 -8.12 -5.56 -2.71
CA LEU A 38 -8.71 -5.13 -1.45
C LEU A 38 -10.23 -5.32 -1.47
N THR A 39 -10.89 -4.98 -2.58
CA THR A 39 -12.34 -5.17 -2.74
C THR A 39 -12.72 -6.65 -2.80
N SER A 40 -11.90 -7.52 -3.41
CA SER A 40 -12.10 -8.98 -3.36
C SER A 40 -11.99 -9.56 -1.95
N ARG A 41 -11.28 -8.89 -1.03
CA ARG A 41 -11.20 -9.24 0.39
C ARG A 41 -12.35 -8.66 1.23
N GLY A 42 -13.27 -7.91 0.62
CA GLY A 42 -14.46 -7.36 1.27
C GLY A 42 -14.30 -5.95 1.83
N MET A 43 -13.17 -5.29 1.59
CA MET A 43 -12.97 -3.89 1.99
C MET A 43 -13.85 -2.94 1.14
N LYS A 44 -14.42 -1.92 1.79
CA LYS A 44 -15.33 -0.95 1.18
C LYS A 44 -14.77 0.48 1.27
N GLU A 45 -15.59 1.46 0.94
CA GLU A 45 -15.23 2.89 0.87
C GLU A 45 -14.61 3.41 2.17
N LYS A 46 -15.13 2.95 3.32
CA LYS A 46 -14.62 3.32 4.64
C LYS A 46 -13.16 2.86 4.83
N GLU A 47 -12.86 1.63 4.46
CA GLU A 47 -11.51 1.09 4.54
C GLU A 47 -10.60 1.76 3.51
N MET A 48 -11.09 2.07 2.31
CA MET A 48 -10.30 2.78 1.30
C MET A 48 -9.88 4.18 1.78
N LYS A 49 -10.78 4.90 2.46
CA LYS A 49 -10.44 6.19 3.08
C LYS A 49 -9.33 6.02 4.13
N LYS A 50 -9.44 5.01 5.00
CA LYS A 50 -8.41 4.73 6.00
C LYS A 50 -7.06 4.37 5.35
N ILE A 51 -7.06 3.59 4.28
CA ILE A 51 -5.84 3.23 3.54
C ILE A 51 -5.21 4.47 2.91
N ALA A 52 -6.00 5.37 2.33
CA ALA A 52 -5.50 6.64 1.79
C ALA A 52 -4.85 7.51 2.89
N GLU A 53 -5.44 7.59 4.08
CA GLU A 53 -4.85 8.28 5.23
C GLU A 53 -3.52 7.65 5.67
N LEU A 54 -3.43 6.32 5.71
CA LEU A 54 -2.19 5.61 6.05
C LEU A 54 -1.09 5.85 5.00
N ILE A 55 -1.45 5.89 3.71
CA ILE A 55 -0.53 6.26 2.62
C ILE A 55 -0.02 7.68 2.83
N ASP A 56 -0.91 8.66 3.07
CA ASP A 56 -0.55 10.07 3.28
C ASP A 56 0.43 10.24 4.45
N ILE A 57 0.20 9.55 5.56
CA ILE A 57 1.09 9.57 6.72
C ILE A 57 2.50 9.11 6.33
N VAL A 58 2.63 8.00 5.59
CA VAL A 58 3.94 7.48 5.17
C VAL A 58 4.64 8.44 4.21
N ILE A 59 3.92 8.97 3.22
CA ILE A 59 4.49 9.90 2.22
C ILE A 59 5.01 11.18 2.88
N LYS A 60 4.28 11.72 3.87
CA LYS A 60 4.71 12.91 4.61
C LYS A 60 5.87 12.65 5.60
N ASN A 61 6.14 11.40 5.94
CA ASN A 61 7.10 11.01 6.97
C ASN A 61 8.17 10.03 6.43
N ILE A 62 8.53 10.13 5.15
CA ILE A 62 9.60 9.31 4.55
C ILE A 62 10.90 9.52 5.34
N GLY A 63 11.49 8.43 5.82
CA GLY A 63 12.71 8.44 6.65
C GLY A 63 12.43 8.41 8.16
N ASN A 64 11.19 8.59 8.60
CA ASN A 64 10.81 8.44 10.00
C ASN A 64 10.33 7.01 10.28
N ASP A 65 11.28 6.11 10.56
CA ASP A 65 10.99 4.68 10.79
C ASP A 65 10.04 4.44 11.98
N LYS A 66 9.97 5.37 12.96
CA LYS A 66 9.04 5.28 14.09
C LYS A 66 7.59 5.46 13.65
N GLU A 67 7.30 6.47 12.82
CA GLU A 67 5.95 6.68 12.28
C GLU A 67 5.57 5.58 11.29
N ILE A 68 6.52 5.15 10.44
CA ILE A 68 6.31 4.04 9.51
C ILE A 68 5.94 2.75 10.25
N LYS A 69 6.60 2.46 11.38
CA LYS A 69 6.27 1.29 12.23
C LYS A 69 4.86 1.38 12.80
N LYS A 70 4.41 2.55 13.25
CA LYS A 70 3.02 2.73 13.73
C LYS A 70 2.00 2.52 12.62
N VAL A 71 2.31 2.94 11.39
CA VAL A 71 1.45 2.68 10.22
C VAL A 71 1.41 1.17 9.94
N TYR A 72 2.56 0.49 9.96
CA TYR A 72 2.62 -0.96 9.77
C TYR A 72 1.71 -1.71 10.74
N GLU A 73 1.72 -1.36 12.03
CA GLU A 73 0.83 -1.96 13.04
C GLU A 73 -0.66 -1.72 12.73
N GLN A 74 -1.01 -0.55 12.22
CA GLN A 74 -2.38 -0.25 11.78
C GLN A 74 -2.78 -1.04 10.53
N VAL A 75 -1.87 -1.18 9.57
CA VAL A 75 -2.08 -1.98 8.36
C VAL A 75 -2.29 -3.45 8.72
N GLN A 76 -1.50 -4.02 9.63
CA GLN A 76 -1.66 -5.38 10.12
C GLN A 76 -3.03 -5.59 10.78
N LYS A 77 -3.42 -4.67 11.68
CA LYS A 77 -4.73 -4.71 12.33
C LYS A 77 -5.88 -4.67 11.32
N LEU A 78 -5.80 -3.81 10.31
CA LEU A 78 -6.79 -3.75 9.23
C LEU A 78 -6.81 -5.06 8.43
N CYS A 79 -5.66 -5.56 8.02
CA CYS A 79 -5.59 -6.80 7.24
C CYS A 79 -6.16 -8.02 7.98
N ASN A 80 -5.98 -8.10 9.30
CA ASN A 80 -6.53 -9.18 10.13
C ASN A 80 -8.07 -9.15 10.23
N GLN A 81 -8.70 -8.01 9.99
CA GLN A 81 -10.17 -7.91 9.90
C GLN A 81 -10.72 -8.45 8.58
N PHE A 82 -9.87 -8.57 7.54
CA PHE A 82 -10.23 -9.01 6.19
C PHE A 82 -9.32 -10.16 5.75
N PRO A 83 -9.42 -11.34 6.39
CA PRO A 83 -8.58 -12.49 6.06
C PRO A 83 -8.80 -12.93 4.61
N ILE A 84 -7.76 -13.49 3.99
CA ILE A 84 -7.87 -14.09 2.67
C ILE A 84 -8.73 -15.35 2.81
N LYS A 85 -9.81 -15.45 2.03
CA LYS A 85 -10.61 -16.66 1.99
C LYS A 85 -9.75 -17.78 1.42
N GLU A 86 -9.59 -18.85 2.19
CA GLU A 86 -8.87 -20.05 1.78
C GLU A 86 -9.68 -20.77 0.69
N LYS A 87 -9.54 -20.31 -0.57
CA LYS A 87 -10.04 -20.99 -1.78
C LYS A 87 -9.47 -20.36 -3.05
N PHE A 88 -8.15 -20.52 -3.23
CA PHE A 88 -7.56 -20.76 -4.54
C PHE A 88 -6.60 -21.94 -4.35
N GLY A 89 -6.97 -23.10 -4.89
CA GLY A 89 -6.42 -24.40 -4.55
C GLY A 89 -4.93 -24.55 -4.81
N PHE A 90 -4.13 -24.41 -3.75
CA PHE A 90 -2.82 -25.06 -3.61
C PHE A 90 -2.82 -26.09 -2.46
N ASN A 91 -3.97 -26.68 -2.17
CA ASN A 91 -4.01 -28.02 -1.56
C ASN A 91 -4.18 -29.03 -2.69
N LYS A 92 -3.04 -29.42 -3.26
CA LYS A 92 -2.84 -30.73 -3.84
C LYS A 92 -1.52 -31.26 -3.30
#